data_AF-A0A2H0BBF4-F1
#
_entry.id   AF-A0A2H0BBF4-F1
#
_cell.length_a   1.000
_cell.length_b   1.000
_cell.length_c   1.000
_cell.angle_alpha   90.00
_cell.angle_beta   90.00
_cell.angle_gamma   90.00
#
_symmetry.space_group_name_H-M   'P 1'
#
loop_
_entity.id
_entity.type
_entity.pdbx_description
1 polymer ?
#
loop_
_entity_poly.entity_id
_entity_poly.type
_entity_poly.pdbx_seq_one_letter_code
_entity_poly.pdbx_strand_id
1 'polypeptide(L)'
;MLQILNPFYMKKYIIVLLIEVCYLTAFSQVNEEHLPNYLTPKEENNLPFYVKPMPKGITHPPVSPIRNTAEWEEMQAVLVSWKSGYETFLSEIVRYAREEAKVYIYCSDSTTVKNYLTSHSISTQNTAYIQTPMNSVWIRDYGPNNIYTNDVDSLYLVDWVYNRPRPLDDASPALFATRIGVPLYECTQPPTDLVATGGNFMSDGFHTAFSSHLILDENASVTAYNQTPKTEADINNIVNDYLGITRYIKMENLPYDGIHHIDMHIKLLNEETLLVGQYPTGISDGPQIETNLNYILNNFNSVFGTPYKIVRIPMPPNQSSPLWPSGGGDYLTYTNSLIINKTVLVPTYYQQYDTTALRIYREAMPGYKVIGINSNSIIYQSGAIHCTTHEIGVFNPLLISHQGLPNTDNIWTNYQVNATIMHVSGISSALIYYRTDTLLPYLSASMILTDVINNTWTGEIPVQTSGTTVYYYIWAQATSGKTQVRPMPAPLGYWKFLVYNPNQVQELNTQNFSMYYYPQGNNNINIIIHSGYDLTANISLVNILGQKVLDIYNGKWTQGTQEFSFSRNGLSSGMYLIKTETNRGTLVSKIFLN
;
A
#
# COMPACT_ATOMS: atom_id res chain seq x y z
N MET A 1 11.91 -5.44 -81.28
CA MET A 1 12.64 -6.72 -81.26
C MET A 1 12.68 -7.16 -79.80
N LEU A 2 11.76 -8.05 -79.38
CA LEU A 2 11.81 -8.64 -78.05
C LEU A 2 13.05 -9.53 -77.97
N GLN A 3 14.03 -9.16 -77.14
CA GLN A 3 15.10 -10.09 -76.77
C GLN A 3 14.62 -10.91 -75.57
N ILE A 4 14.35 -12.18 -75.88
CA ILE A 4 13.96 -13.23 -74.95
C ILE A 4 15.09 -13.40 -73.92
N LEU A 5 14.84 -12.99 -72.68
CA LEU A 5 15.68 -13.32 -71.54
C LEU A 5 15.57 -14.81 -71.26
N ASN A 6 16.73 -15.47 -71.25
CA ASN A 6 16.91 -16.90 -71.09
C ASN A 6 16.29 -17.41 -69.76
N PRO A 7 15.33 -18.36 -69.78
CA PRO A 7 14.56 -18.78 -68.60
C PRO A 7 15.40 -19.43 -67.49
N PHE A 8 16.65 -19.81 -67.78
CA PHE A 8 17.58 -20.35 -66.79
C PHE A 8 18.11 -19.28 -65.80
N TYR A 9 18.22 -18.02 -66.23
CA TYR A 9 18.72 -16.94 -65.38
C TYR A 9 17.61 -16.36 -64.48
N MET A 10 16.37 -16.27 -64.95
CA MET A 10 15.24 -15.80 -64.13
C MET A 10 14.96 -16.71 -62.91
N LYS A 11 15.11 -18.04 -63.05
CA LYS A 11 14.95 -18.96 -61.92
C LYS A 11 16.00 -18.75 -60.82
N LYS A 12 17.23 -18.39 -61.19
CA LYS A 12 18.32 -18.16 -60.22
C LYS A 12 18.12 -16.85 -59.45
N TYR A 13 17.67 -15.79 -60.12
CA TYR A 13 17.33 -14.53 -59.45
C TYR A 13 16.09 -14.64 -58.57
N ILE A 14 15.05 -15.38 -58.99
CA ILE A 14 13.86 -15.61 -58.17
C ILE A 14 14.17 -16.47 -56.94
N ILE A 15 15.05 -17.47 -57.07
CA ILE A 15 15.49 -18.29 -55.93
C ILE A 15 16.38 -17.48 -54.97
N VAL A 16 17.28 -16.63 -55.47
CA VAL A 16 18.10 -15.74 -54.62
C VAL A 16 17.25 -14.67 -53.95
N LEU A 17 16.25 -14.09 -54.63
CA LEU A 17 15.31 -13.14 -54.02
C LEU A 17 14.40 -13.81 -53.00
N LEU A 18 13.94 -15.05 -53.24
CA LEU A 18 13.15 -15.82 -52.26
C LEU A 18 14.00 -16.25 -51.06
N ILE A 19 15.28 -16.55 -51.25
CA ILE A 19 16.20 -16.84 -50.15
C ILE A 19 16.50 -15.57 -49.36
N GLU A 20 16.75 -14.42 -50.00
CA GLU A 20 16.94 -13.14 -49.30
C GLU A 20 15.67 -12.65 -48.59
N VAL A 21 14.48 -12.83 -49.18
CA VAL A 21 13.21 -12.54 -48.51
C VAL A 21 12.96 -13.51 -47.36
N CYS A 22 13.30 -14.79 -47.48
CA CYS A 22 13.24 -15.75 -46.38
C CYS A 22 14.29 -15.46 -45.27
N TYR A 23 15.48 -14.96 -45.60
CA TYR A 23 16.48 -14.52 -44.63
C TYR A 23 16.10 -13.20 -43.94
N LEU A 24 15.39 -12.29 -44.65
CA LEU A 24 14.84 -11.06 -44.07
C LEU A 24 13.60 -11.30 -43.21
N THR A 25 12.80 -12.35 -43.48
CA THR A 25 11.66 -12.73 -42.64
C THR A 25 12.04 -13.66 -41.48
N ALA A 26 13.21 -14.32 -41.53
CA ALA A 26 13.68 -15.22 -40.47
C ALA A 26 14.36 -14.48 -39.29
N PHE A 27 14.55 -13.15 -39.38
CA PHE A 27 15.21 -12.34 -38.34
C PHE A 27 14.34 -11.24 -37.72
N SER A 28 13.02 -11.27 -37.90
CA SER A 28 12.11 -10.32 -37.23
C SER A 28 11.28 -10.92 -36.09
N GLN A 29 11.63 -12.10 -35.57
CA GLN A 29 11.31 -12.42 -34.18
C GLN A 29 12.43 -11.84 -33.31
N VAL A 30 12.39 -10.53 -33.10
CA VAL A 30 13.02 -9.97 -31.91
C VAL A 30 12.25 -10.61 -30.77
N ASN A 31 12.82 -11.61 -30.11
CA ASN A 31 12.29 -12.10 -28.84
C ASN A 31 12.16 -10.87 -27.94
N GLU A 32 10.92 -10.51 -27.61
CA GLU A 32 10.64 -9.39 -26.72
C GLU A 32 11.24 -9.74 -25.36
N GLU A 33 12.33 -9.07 -24.99
CA GLU A 33 13.06 -9.36 -23.75
C GLU A 33 12.18 -8.94 -22.56
N HIS A 34 11.71 -9.92 -21.77
CA HIS A 34 10.95 -9.66 -20.55
C HIS A 34 11.90 -9.22 -19.42
N LEU A 35 12.04 -7.91 -19.25
CA LEU A 35 12.89 -7.35 -18.20
C LEU A 35 12.26 -7.55 -16.81
N PRO A 36 13.00 -8.14 -15.84
CA PRO A 36 12.52 -8.33 -14.47
C PRO A 36 12.35 -7.00 -13.74
N ASN A 37 11.76 -7.01 -12.54
CA ASN A 37 11.67 -5.81 -11.72
C ASN A 37 13.06 -5.38 -11.19
N TYR A 38 13.95 -6.33 -10.93
CA TYR A 38 15.35 -6.06 -10.58
C TYR A 38 16.23 -5.69 -11.80
N LEU A 39 17.44 -5.18 -11.55
CA LEU A 39 18.45 -4.97 -12.58
C LEU A 39 18.98 -6.31 -13.07
N THR A 40 18.96 -6.56 -14.38
CA THR A 40 19.70 -7.69 -14.95
C THR A 40 21.21 -7.44 -14.91
N PRO A 41 22.06 -8.47 -14.95
CA PRO A 41 23.52 -8.27 -15.03
C PRO A 41 23.95 -7.41 -16.23
N LYS A 42 23.19 -7.45 -17.33
CA LYS A 42 23.41 -6.59 -18.50
C LYS A 42 23.06 -5.12 -18.19
N GLU A 43 21.97 -4.88 -17.48
CA GLU A 43 21.56 -3.53 -17.05
C GLU A 43 22.56 -2.95 -16.04
N GLU A 44 23.02 -3.73 -15.06
CA GLU A 44 24.03 -3.29 -14.09
C GLU A 44 25.32 -2.82 -14.76
N ASN A 45 25.82 -3.58 -15.73
CA ASN A 45 27.02 -3.22 -16.50
C ASN A 45 26.83 -1.96 -17.35
N ASN A 46 25.59 -1.70 -17.80
CA ASN A 46 25.27 -0.55 -18.64
C ASN A 46 24.87 0.69 -17.84
N LEU A 47 24.51 0.54 -16.56
CA LEU A 47 23.98 1.61 -15.72
C LEU A 47 24.92 2.83 -15.63
N PRO A 48 26.26 2.68 -15.47
CA PRO A 48 27.18 3.82 -15.48
C PRO A 48 27.23 4.60 -16.80
N PHE A 49 26.73 4.01 -17.89
CA PHE A 49 26.69 4.63 -19.22
C PHE A 49 25.28 5.11 -19.59
N TYR A 50 24.29 4.92 -18.70
CA TYR A 50 22.92 5.34 -18.93
C TYR A 50 22.86 6.87 -19.01
N VAL A 51 22.30 7.36 -20.10
CA VAL A 51 22.00 8.78 -20.29
C VAL A 51 20.51 8.96 -20.03
N LYS A 52 20.20 9.71 -18.97
CA LYS A 52 18.84 10.02 -18.56
C LYS A 52 18.12 10.79 -19.68
N PRO A 53 16.80 10.57 -19.88
CA PRO A 53 16.02 11.35 -20.83
C PRO A 53 16.11 12.85 -20.52
N MET A 54 16.07 13.68 -21.57
CA MET A 54 15.94 15.11 -21.38
C MET A 54 14.58 15.44 -20.76
N PRO A 55 14.53 16.36 -19.79
CA PRO A 55 13.29 16.77 -19.13
C PRO A 55 12.29 17.33 -20.15
N LYS A 56 11.02 16.99 -19.98
CA LYS A 56 9.91 17.42 -20.86
C LYS A 56 8.84 18.26 -20.13
N GLY A 57 8.99 18.43 -18.83
CA GLY A 57 8.13 19.17 -17.91
C GLY A 57 8.88 20.31 -17.21
N ILE A 58 8.39 20.66 -16.02
CA ILE A 58 8.85 21.79 -15.21
C ILE A 58 9.90 21.27 -14.21
N THR A 59 11.12 21.80 -14.28
CA THR A 59 12.25 21.26 -13.51
C THR A 59 12.48 21.92 -12.16
N HIS A 60 11.73 22.97 -11.82
CA HIS A 60 11.72 23.56 -10.47
C HIS A 60 10.48 23.07 -9.71
N PRO A 61 10.50 22.99 -8.37
CA PRO A 61 9.35 22.53 -7.60
C PRO A 61 8.12 23.44 -7.78
N PRO A 62 6.90 22.92 -7.54
CA PRO A 62 5.69 23.74 -7.45
C PRO A 62 5.84 24.86 -6.41
N VAL A 63 5.33 26.05 -6.73
CA VAL A 63 5.43 27.22 -5.83
C VAL A 63 4.28 27.29 -4.82
N SER A 64 3.17 26.62 -5.11
CA SER A 64 2.03 26.51 -4.20
C SER A 64 2.27 25.40 -3.17
N PRO A 65 1.63 25.44 -1.99
CA PRO A 65 1.53 24.27 -1.12
C PRO A 65 1.03 23.06 -1.90
N ILE A 66 1.61 21.89 -1.64
CA ILE A 66 1.30 20.65 -2.33
C ILE A 66 1.10 19.49 -1.36
N ARG A 67 0.34 18.50 -1.80
CA ARG A 67 0.05 17.27 -1.05
C ARG A 67 0.09 16.08 -2.00
N ASN A 68 0.92 15.10 -1.73
CA ASN A 68 0.84 13.79 -2.40
C ASN A 68 -0.40 13.02 -1.93
N THR A 69 -0.98 12.25 -2.84
CA THR A 69 -2.23 11.52 -2.59
C THR A 69 -1.96 10.13 -2.03
N ALA A 70 -2.84 9.65 -1.15
CA ALA A 70 -2.87 8.23 -0.80
C ALA A 70 -3.57 7.38 -1.87
N GLU A 71 -3.22 6.09 -1.94
CA GLU A 71 -3.78 5.15 -2.93
C GLU A 71 -5.29 4.89 -2.75
N TRP A 72 -5.81 4.99 -1.51
CA TRP A 72 -7.24 4.80 -1.23
C TRP A 72 -8.08 6.07 -1.48
N GLU A 73 -7.49 7.17 -1.94
CA GLU A 73 -8.21 8.37 -2.37
C GLU A 73 -8.98 8.15 -3.68
N GLU A 74 -9.81 9.13 -4.03
CA GLU A 74 -10.62 9.08 -5.24
C GLU A 74 -9.71 9.11 -6.47
N MET A 75 -9.85 8.11 -7.34
CA MET A 75 -9.06 8.00 -8.56
C MET A 75 -9.92 8.00 -9.82
N GLN A 76 -9.42 8.67 -10.86
CA GLN A 76 -10.06 8.71 -12.17
C GLN A 76 -9.54 7.62 -13.11
N ALA A 77 -8.31 7.14 -12.88
CA ALA A 77 -7.68 6.21 -13.78
C ALA A 77 -6.66 5.28 -13.12
N VAL A 78 -6.39 4.17 -13.82
CA VAL A 78 -5.31 3.22 -13.53
C VAL A 78 -4.47 3.05 -14.79
N LEU A 79 -3.15 3.10 -14.66
CA LEU A 79 -2.20 2.85 -15.73
C LEU A 79 -1.78 1.38 -15.72
N VAL A 80 -1.68 0.78 -16.90
CA VAL A 80 -1.18 -0.59 -17.10
C VAL A 80 -0.27 -0.61 -18.32
N SER A 81 0.89 -1.26 -18.21
CA SER A 81 1.79 -1.51 -19.34
C SER A 81 1.63 -2.90 -19.90
N TRP A 82 1.08 -2.99 -21.12
CA TRP A 82 0.75 -4.23 -21.79
C TRP A 82 1.92 -4.79 -22.60
N LYS A 83 2.44 -5.93 -22.16
CA LYS A 83 3.47 -6.71 -22.85
C LYS A 83 2.97 -8.12 -23.17
N SER A 84 3.49 -8.67 -24.27
CA SER A 84 3.34 -10.09 -24.60
C SER A 84 3.80 -10.97 -23.44
N GLY A 85 3.26 -12.18 -23.30
CA GLY A 85 3.63 -13.14 -22.24
C GLY A 85 2.97 -12.91 -20.88
N TYR A 86 2.40 -11.73 -20.63
CA TYR A 86 1.71 -11.39 -19.37
C TYR A 86 0.21 -11.13 -19.56
N GLU A 87 -0.36 -11.43 -20.73
CA GLU A 87 -1.72 -11.01 -21.09
C GLU A 87 -2.79 -11.64 -20.19
N THR A 88 -2.61 -12.88 -19.76
CA THR A 88 -3.56 -13.55 -18.84
C THR A 88 -3.66 -12.83 -17.50
N PHE A 89 -2.53 -12.38 -16.97
CA PHE A 89 -2.44 -11.62 -15.72
C PHE A 89 -2.96 -10.19 -15.89
N LEU A 90 -2.45 -9.46 -16.90
CA LEU A 90 -2.80 -8.06 -17.13
C LEU A 90 -4.27 -7.88 -17.54
N SER A 91 -4.83 -8.81 -18.31
CA SER A 91 -6.23 -8.75 -18.73
C SER A 91 -7.21 -8.83 -17.56
N GLU A 92 -6.90 -9.59 -16.50
CA GLU A 92 -7.74 -9.64 -15.30
C GLU A 92 -7.62 -8.35 -14.48
N ILE A 93 -6.45 -7.71 -14.42
CA ILE A 93 -6.32 -6.36 -13.84
C ILE A 93 -7.23 -5.40 -14.60
N VAL A 94 -7.16 -5.39 -15.94
CA VAL A 94 -8.01 -4.54 -16.78
C VAL A 94 -9.49 -4.84 -16.53
N ARG A 95 -9.89 -6.12 -16.47
CA ARG A 95 -11.28 -6.56 -16.26
C ARG A 95 -11.92 -5.88 -15.06
N TYR A 96 -11.24 -5.89 -13.91
CA TYR A 96 -11.81 -5.35 -12.68
C TYR A 96 -11.54 -3.87 -12.50
N ALA A 97 -10.36 -3.36 -12.88
CA ALA A 97 -10.04 -1.94 -12.76
C ALA A 97 -11.00 -1.06 -13.59
N ARG A 98 -11.43 -1.53 -14.77
CA ARG A 98 -12.33 -0.78 -15.67
C ARG A 98 -13.76 -0.59 -15.14
N GLU A 99 -14.13 -1.33 -14.09
CA GLU A 99 -15.41 -1.17 -13.39
C GLU A 99 -15.39 0.04 -12.44
N GLU A 100 -14.21 0.41 -11.95
CA GLU A 100 -14.01 1.43 -10.92
C GLU A 100 -13.45 2.74 -11.48
N ALA A 101 -12.58 2.67 -12.49
CA ALA A 101 -11.87 3.80 -13.06
C ALA A 101 -11.56 3.58 -14.55
N LYS A 102 -11.09 4.62 -15.23
CA LYS A 102 -10.63 4.49 -16.62
C LYS A 102 -9.25 3.82 -16.65
N VAL A 103 -9.09 2.76 -17.43
CA VAL A 103 -7.79 2.09 -17.58
C VAL A 103 -7.03 2.65 -18.78
N TYR A 104 -5.87 3.26 -18.57
CA TYR A 104 -4.95 3.65 -19.64
C TYR A 104 -3.93 2.53 -19.86
N ILE A 105 -4.04 1.88 -21.01
CA ILE A 105 -3.20 0.75 -21.40
C ILE A 105 -2.11 1.24 -22.34
N TYR A 106 -0.87 1.23 -21.86
CA TYR A 106 0.31 1.44 -22.68
C TYR A 106 0.57 0.17 -23.49
N CYS A 107 0.80 0.30 -24.79
CA CYS A 107 0.97 -0.86 -25.66
C CYS A 107 1.68 -0.49 -26.97
N SER A 108 2.28 -1.47 -27.64
CA SER A 108 2.82 -1.28 -29.00
C SER A 108 1.71 -1.17 -30.05
N ASP A 109 0.67 -2.01 -29.93
CA ASP A 109 -0.50 -2.03 -30.82
C ASP A 109 -1.82 -2.15 -30.05
N SER A 110 -2.63 -1.09 -30.10
CA SER A 110 -3.93 -1.08 -29.43
C SER A 110 -4.95 -2.05 -30.05
N THR A 111 -4.79 -2.43 -31.32
CA THR A 111 -5.68 -3.38 -32.00
C THR A 111 -5.51 -4.78 -31.42
N THR A 112 -4.27 -5.23 -31.27
CA THR A 112 -3.92 -6.51 -30.65
C THR A 112 -4.48 -6.61 -29.23
N VAL A 113 -4.31 -5.57 -28.40
CA VAL A 113 -4.84 -5.56 -27.03
C VAL A 113 -6.37 -5.63 -27.03
N LYS A 114 -7.07 -4.82 -27.84
CA LYS A 114 -8.53 -4.84 -27.93
C LYS A 114 -9.07 -6.20 -28.34
N ASN A 115 -8.42 -6.84 -29.32
CA ASN A 115 -8.79 -8.16 -29.80
C ASN A 115 -8.59 -9.22 -28.71
N TYR A 116 -7.48 -9.16 -27.97
CA TYR A 116 -7.22 -10.05 -26.84
C TYR A 116 -8.29 -9.91 -25.74
N LEU A 117 -8.58 -8.68 -25.32
CA LEU A 117 -9.60 -8.42 -24.29
C LEU A 117 -10.98 -8.93 -24.74
N THR A 118 -11.37 -8.61 -25.99
CA THR A 118 -12.68 -9.00 -26.53
C THR A 118 -12.81 -10.53 -26.66
N SER A 119 -11.76 -11.23 -27.12
CA SER A 119 -11.79 -12.69 -27.23
C SER A 119 -11.87 -13.40 -25.88
N HIS A 120 -11.46 -12.73 -24.79
CA HIS A 120 -11.56 -13.22 -23.40
C HIS A 120 -12.80 -12.64 -22.66
N SER A 121 -13.77 -12.12 -23.40
CA SER A 121 -15.02 -11.56 -22.84
C SER A 121 -14.78 -10.44 -21.83
N ILE A 122 -13.75 -9.61 -22.07
CA ILE A 122 -13.46 -8.40 -21.30
C ILE A 122 -13.90 -7.21 -22.14
N SER A 123 -14.82 -6.41 -21.58
CA SER A 123 -15.27 -5.18 -22.24
C SER A 123 -14.14 -4.15 -22.30
N THR A 124 -14.03 -3.47 -23.45
CA THR A 124 -13.12 -2.33 -23.67
C THR A 124 -13.75 -0.98 -23.28
N GLN A 125 -14.95 -0.99 -22.70
CA GLN A 125 -15.53 0.22 -22.11
C GLN A 125 -14.66 0.70 -20.95
N ASN A 126 -14.51 2.02 -20.78
CA ASN A 126 -13.61 2.64 -19.81
C ASN A 126 -12.13 2.27 -20.00
N THR A 127 -11.70 1.85 -21.20
CA THR A 127 -10.28 1.75 -21.52
C THR A 127 -9.85 2.89 -22.46
N ALA A 128 -8.60 3.29 -22.36
CA ALA A 128 -7.90 4.14 -23.32
C ALA A 128 -6.51 3.55 -23.58
N TYR A 129 -5.93 3.90 -24.73
CA TYR A 129 -4.68 3.31 -25.18
C TYR A 129 -3.65 4.42 -25.41
N ILE A 130 -2.43 4.17 -24.95
CA ILE A 130 -1.25 5.00 -25.23
C ILE A 130 -0.30 4.13 -26.05
N GLN A 131 -0.26 4.36 -27.37
CA GLN A 131 0.59 3.56 -28.25
C GLN A 131 2.01 4.10 -28.23
N THR A 132 2.90 3.41 -27.51
CA THR A 132 4.30 3.80 -27.33
C THR A 132 5.17 2.56 -27.10
N PRO A 133 6.43 2.57 -27.57
CA PRO A 133 7.43 1.61 -27.11
C PRO A 133 7.63 1.68 -25.60
N MET A 134 7.98 0.56 -24.99
CA MET A 134 8.23 0.41 -23.54
C MET A 134 9.28 -0.68 -23.28
N ASN A 135 10.09 -0.52 -22.24
CA ASN A 135 11.08 -1.53 -21.86
C ASN A 135 10.45 -2.62 -20.97
N SER A 136 9.53 -2.29 -20.07
CA SER A 136 8.97 -3.25 -19.10
C SER A 136 7.50 -3.02 -18.73
N VAL A 137 6.95 -3.92 -17.90
CA VAL A 137 5.56 -3.86 -17.39
C VAL A 137 5.42 -3.05 -16.10
N TRP A 138 6.53 -2.63 -15.49
CA TRP A 138 6.61 -2.14 -14.11
C TRP A 138 6.19 -0.67 -13.95
N ILE A 139 5.01 -0.30 -14.47
CA ILE A 139 4.54 1.09 -14.54
C ILE A 139 4.32 1.73 -13.17
N ARG A 140 4.29 0.96 -12.09
CA ARG A 140 4.38 1.50 -10.72
C ARG A 140 5.65 2.31 -10.53
N ASP A 141 6.77 1.81 -11.05
CA ASP A 141 8.08 2.30 -10.67
C ASP A 141 8.46 3.58 -11.42
N TYR A 142 8.07 3.63 -12.70
CA TYR A 142 8.36 4.72 -13.62
C TYR A 142 7.16 5.60 -13.95
N GLY A 143 5.98 5.30 -13.40
CA GLY A 143 4.78 6.07 -13.67
C GLY A 143 4.77 7.43 -12.95
N PRO A 144 3.86 8.34 -13.35
CA PRO A 144 3.79 9.67 -12.76
C PRO A 144 3.14 9.66 -11.38
N ASN A 145 3.74 10.34 -10.41
CA ASN A 145 3.23 10.49 -9.06
C ASN A 145 2.24 11.64 -8.94
N ASN A 146 1.13 11.43 -8.23
CA ASN A 146 0.07 12.42 -8.07
C ASN A 146 0.40 13.43 -6.98
N ILE A 147 0.21 14.73 -7.26
CA ILE A 147 0.14 15.77 -6.23
C ILE A 147 -1.06 16.69 -6.48
N TYR A 148 -1.64 17.23 -5.42
CA TYR A 148 -2.59 18.33 -5.50
C TYR A 148 -1.98 19.62 -4.97
N THR A 149 -2.24 20.73 -5.65
CA THR A 149 -2.03 22.05 -5.07
C THR A 149 -3.09 22.32 -4.00
N ASN A 150 -2.71 23.07 -2.96
CA ASN A 150 -3.62 23.49 -1.88
C ASN A 150 -4.51 22.34 -1.37
N ASP A 151 -3.91 21.16 -1.17
CA ASP A 151 -4.50 19.89 -0.75
C ASP A 151 -5.52 19.22 -1.70
N VAL A 152 -6.37 20.00 -2.39
CA VAL A 152 -7.53 19.50 -3.15
C VAL A 152 -7.88 20.33 -4.40
N ASP A 153 -6.99 21.23 -4.83
CA ASP A 153 -7.27 22.16 -5.93
C ASP A 153 -6.93 21.52 -7.30
N SER A 154 -5.69 21.64 -7.74
CA SER A 154 -5.27 21.21 -9.09
C SER A 154 -4.39 19.97 -9.05
N LEU A 155 -4.71 18.97 -9.86
CA LEU A 155 -3.89 17.77 -10.03
C LEU A 155 -2.67 18.09 -10.89
N TYR A 156 -1.48 17.90 -10.33
CA TYR A 156 -0.22 17.84 -11.06
C TYR A 156 0.41 16.45 -10.93
N LEU A 157 1.36 16.18 -11.83
CA LEU A 157 2.15 14.96 -11.82
C LEU A 157 3.61 15.28 -11.50
N VAL A 158 4.30 14.32 -10.89
CA VAL A 158 5.72 14.40 -10.56
C VAL A 158 6.44 13.19 -11.13
N ASP A 159 7.55 13.46 -11.80
CA ASP A 159 8.48 12.49 -12.36
C ASP A 159 9.83 12.58 -11.64
N TRP A 160 10.49 11.44 -11.49
CA TRP A 160 11.83 11.28 -10.94
C TRP A 160 12.70 10.50 -11.93
N VAL A 161 13.99 10.37 -11.66
CA VAL A 161 14.84 9.51 -12.48
C VAL A 161 14.52 8.06 -12.15
N TYR A 162 14.01 7.29 -13.10
CA TYR A 162 13.78 5.86 -12.89
C TYR A 162 15.10 5.12 -12.62
N ASN A 163 15.13 4.32 -11.56
CA ASN A 163 16.30 3.55 -11.12
C ASN A 163 16.63 2.31 -11.99
N ARG A 164 16.23 2.29 -13.26
CA ARG A 164 16.63 1.28 -14.24
C ARG A 164 17.10 1.97 -15.52
N PRO A 165 18.05 1.39 -16.28
CA PRO A 165 18.52 1.96 -17.54
C PRO A 165 17.53 1.66 -18.67
N ARG A 166 16.26 2.06 -18.47
CA ARG A 166 15.08 1.75 -19.28
C ARG A 166 14.45 3.06 -19.80
N PRO A 167 15.05 3.69 -20.83
CA PRO A 167 14.71 5.05 -21.24
C PRO A 167 13.30 5.19 -21.85
N LEU A 168 12.70 4.10 -22.34
CA LEU A 168 11.33 4.13 -22.85
C LEU A 168 10.30 4.14 -21.71
N ASP A 169 10.63 3.47 -20.60
CA ASP A 169 9.82 3.48 -19.38
C ASP A 169 9.95 4.85 -18.70
N ASP A 170 11.18 5.35 -18.54
CA ASP A 170 11.53 6.65 -17.93
C ASP A 170 10.93 7.86 -18.69
N ALA A 171 10.52 7.67 -19.96
CA ALA A 171 9.84 8.71 -20.74
C ALA A 171 8.30 8.72 -20.59
N SER A 172 7.74 7.72 -19.89
CA SER A 172 6.29 7.49 -19.78
C SER A 172 5.51 8.60 -19.06
N PRO A 173 6.00 9.19 -17.94
CA PRO A 173 5.29 10.24 -17.20
C PRO A 173 4.93 11.44 -18.07
N ALA A 174 5.88 11.94 -18.88
CA ALA A 174 5.65 13.05 -19.80
C ALA A 174 4.60 12.76 -20.88
N LEU A 175 4.56 11.52 -21.38
CA LEU A 175 3.52 11.08 -22.32
C LEU A 175 2.14 11.10 -21.65
N PHE A 176 2.05 10.63 -20.40
CA PHE A 176 0.79 10.62 -19.66
C PHE A 176 0.30 12.03 -19.36
N ALA A 177 1.17 12.89 -18.82
CA ALA A 177 0.85 14.26 -18.44
C ALA A 177 0.30 15.04 -19.64
N THR A 178 0.94 14.91 -20.80
CA THR A 178 0.47 15.47 -22.07
C THR A 178 -0.89 14.91 -22.46
N ARG A 179 -1.09 13.59 -22.29
CA ARG A 179 -2.34 12.90 -22.66
C ARG A 179 -3.54 13.37 -21.85
N ILE A 180 -3.37 13.66 -20.56
CA ILE A 180 -4.46 14.12 -19.69
C ILE A 180 -4.48 15.65 -19.49
N GLY A 181 -3.50 16.36 -20.03
CA GLY A 181 -3.46 17.82 -20.03
C GLY A 181 -3.15 18.44 -18.66
N VAL A 182 -2.25 17.83 -17.89
CA VAL A 182 -1.82 18.33 -16.57
C VAL A 182 -0.34 18.70 -16.57
N PRO A 183 0.09 19.68 -15.77
CA PRO A 183 1.50 19.95 -15.52
C PRO A 183 2.25 18.73 -15.00
N LEU A 184 3.45 18.52 -15.56
CA LEU A 184 4.45 17.59 -15.05
C LEU A 184 5.58 18.37 -14.41
N TYR A 185 5.92 18.03 -13.18
CA TYR A 185 7.10 18.48 -12.48
C TYR A 185 8.14 17.37 -12.49
N GLU A 186 9.41 17.71 -12.68
CA GLU A 186 10.48 16.73 -12.83
C GLU A 186 11.61 17.03 -11.85
N CYS A 187 11.88 16.08 -10.95
CA CYS A 187 13.09 16.05 -10.14
C CYS A 187 14.16 15.20 -10.85
N THR A 188 14.42 15.51 -12.13
CA THR A 188 15.34 14.75 -13.01
C THR A 188 16.63 15.50 -13.35
N GLN A 189 16.75 16.77 -12.94
CA GLN A 189 17.90 17.64 -13.24
C GLN A 189 18.67 18.05 -11.98
N PRO A 190 20.01 18.17 -12.04
CA PRO A 190 20.80 18.69 -10.94
C PRO A 190 20.31 20.07 -10.46
N PRO A 191 20.27 20.35 -9.14
CA PRO A 191 20.68 19.46 -8.04
C PRO A 191 19.58 18.51 -7.53
N THR A 192 18.38 18.55 -8.11
CA THR A 192 17.19 17.83 -7.62
C THR A 192 16.98 16.48 -8.30
N ASP A 193 17.93 15.99 -9.09
CA ASP A 193 17.87 14.73 -9.85
C ASP A 193 17.79 13.48 -8.96
N LEU A 194 16.61 13.20 -8.43
CA LEU A 194 16.32 12.12 -7.50
C LEU A 194 16.14 10.81 -8.25
N VAL A 195 16.97 9.82 -7.94
CA VAL A 195 16.78 8.45 -8.42
C VAL A 195 15.78 7.77 -7.50
N ALA A 196 14.68 7.26 -8.05
CA ALA A 196 13.63 6.64 -7.26
C ALA A 196 12.80 5.63 -8.07
N THR A 197 11.88 4.99 -7.37
CA THR A 197 10.97 3.97 -7.89
C THR A 197 9.70 3.95 -7.05
N GLY A 198 8.54 3.94 -7.71
CA GLY A 198 7.24 4.01 -7.05
C GLY A 198 6.91 2.81 -6.17
N GLY A 199 7.44 1.62 -6.45
CA GLY A 199 7.26 0.46 -5.56
C GLY A 199 7.94 0.64 -4.20
N ASN A 200 8.91 1.56 -4.11
CA ASN A 200 9.58 1.93 -2.86
C ASN A 200 9.07 3.25 -2.26
N PHE A 201 7.87 3.72 -2.64
CA PHE A 201 7.27 4.93 -2.09
C PHE A 201 5.77 4.73 -1.84
N MET A 202 5.30 5.07 -0.64
CA MET A 202 3.86 5.12 -0.34
C MET A 202 3.55 6.28 0.60
N SER A 203 2.53 7.07 0.29
CA SER A 203 2.06 8.17 1.15
C SER A 203 0.80 7.83 1.93
N ASP A 204 0.66 8.41 3.11
CA ASP A 204 -0.59 8.41 3.88
C ASP A 204 -1.62 9.44 3.41
N GLY A 205 -1.26 10.27 2.42
CA GLY A 205 -2.09 11.37 1.93
C GLY A 205 -2.07 12.62 2.81
N PHE A 206 -1.32 12.60 3.92
CA PHE A 206 -1.23 13.66 4.92
C PHE A 206 0.23 13.97 5.27
N HIS A 207 1.01 14.27 4.24
CA HIS A 207 2.41 14.71 4.31
C HIS A 207 3.38 13.70 4.94
N THR A 208 2.98 12.44 5.11
CA THR A 208 3.88 11.34 5.47
C THR A 208 4.06 10.39 4.30
N ALA A 209 5.27 9.90 4.12
CA ALA A 209 5.55 8.79 3.21
C ALA A 209 6.53 7.80 3.83
N PHE A 210 6.58 6.61 3.22
CA PHE A 210 7.39 5.48 3.63
C PHE A 210 8.25 5.01 2.46
N SER A 211 9.47 4.58 2.74
CA SER A 211 10.35 3.86 1.81
C SER A 211 11.28 2.92 2.58
N SER A 212 12.04 2.09 1.87
CA SER A 212 13.26 1.48 2.39
C SER A 212 14.45 2.44 2.27
N HIS A 213 15.61 2.05 2.81
CA HIS A 213 16.88 2.74 2.65
C HIS A 213 17.42 2.71 1.22
N LEU A 214 16.82 1.96 0.30
CA LEU A 214 17.14 2.02 -1.14
C LEU A 214 17.13 3.46 -1.68
N ILE A 215 16.20 4.32 -1.23
CA ILE A 215 16.19 5.74 -1.65
C ILE A 215 17.48 6.49 -1.26
N LEU A 216 18.11 6.10 -0.14
CA LEU A 216 19.39 6.66 0.30
C LEU A 216 20.54 6.05 -0.50
N ASP A 217 20.53 4.73 -0.66
CA ASP A 217 21.58 3.98 -1.35
C ASP A 217 21.71 4.42 -2.81
N GLU A 218 20.59 4.61 -3.50
CA GLU A 218 20.54 5.01 -4.92
C GLU A 218 20.83 6.50 -5.14
N ASN A 219 20.93 7.30 -4.07
CA ASN A 219 21.23 8.74 -4.14
C ASN A 219 22.51 9.15 -3.39
N ALA A 220 23.29 8.17 -2.90
CA ALA A 220 24.54 8.40 -2.20
C ALA A 220 25.64 9.00 -3.10
N SER A 221 26.81 9.27 -2.52
CA SER A 221 27.95 9.85 -3.24
C SER A 221 28.62 8.92 -4.26
N VAL A 222 28.44 7.61 -4.09
CA VAL A 222 29.02 6.60 -4.98
C VAL A 222 27.91 5.68 -5.45
N THR A 223 27.40 5.92 -6.65
CA THR A 223 26.41 5.05 -7.30
C THR A 223 26.66 4.96 -8.80
N ALA A 224 25.97 4.05 -9.47
CA ALA A 224 26.03 3.89 -10.92
C ALA A 224 25.04 4.79 -11.70
N TYR A 225 24.24 5.63 -11.02
CA TYR A 225 23.13 6.35 -11.66
C TYR A 225 23.47 7.75 -12.22
N ASN A 226 24.75 8.18 -12.16
CA ASN A 226 25.22 9.47 -12.68
C ASN A 226 24.35 10.68 -12.27
N GLN A 227 23.88 10.67 -11.02
CA GLN A 227 23.09 11.71 -10.37
C GLN A 227 23.95 12.57 -9.46
N THR A 228 23.45 13.77 -9.13
CA THR A 228 24.07 14.59 -8.08
C THR A 228 23.99 13.86 -6.74
N PRO A 229 25.10 13.64 -6.02
CA PRO A 229 25.09 13.09 -4.68
C PRO A 229 24.16 13.85 -3.73
N LYS A 230 23.40 13.12 -2.91
CA LYS A 230 22.45 13.70 -1.95
C LYS A 230 22.69 13.10 -0.57
N THR A 231 22.60 13.95 0.45
CA THR A 231 22.44 13.51 1.84
C THR A 231 20.99 13.12 2.09
N GLU A 232 20.70 12.44 3.21
CA GLU A 232 19.31 12.21 3.60
C GLU A 232 18.51 13.52 3.77
N ALA A 233 19.15 14.59 4.24
CA ALA A 233 18.51 15.89 4.36
C ALA A 233 18.14 16.48 2.98
N ASP A 234 19.01 16.32 1.97
CA ASP A 234 18.72 16.76 0.61
C ASP A 234 17.55 15.97 0.01
N ILE A 235 17.52 14.64 0.23
CA ILE A 235 16.40 13.78 -0.19
C ILE A 235 15.10 14.22 0.48
N ASN A 236 15.11 14.45 1.79
CA ASN A 236 13.93 14.92 2.52
C ASN A 236 13.44 16.27 1.98
N ASN A 237 14.35 17.20 1.67
CA ASN A 237 13.99 18.49 1.09
C ASN A 237 13.40 18.34 -0.32
N ILE A 238 13.99 17.52 -1.20
CA ILE A 238 13.47 17.30 -2.55
C ILE A 238 12.08 16.65 -2.51
N VAL A 239 11.89 15.62 -1.68
CA VAL A 239 10.59 14.94 -1.55
C VAL A 239 9.56 15.89 -0.93
N ASN A 240 9.95 16.75 0.02
CA ASN A 240 9.05 17.79 0.52
C ASN A 240 8.67 18.81 -0.57
N ASP A 241 9.65 19.31 -1.33
CA ASP A 241 9.44 20.38 -2.31
C ASP A 241 8.64 19.92 -3.54
N TYR A 242 8.79 18.66 -3.96
CA TYR A 242 8.10 18.11 -5.14
C TYR A 242 6.87 17.27 -4.79
N LEU A 243 6.82 16.61 -3.64
CA LEU A 243 5.73 15.70 -3.25
C LEU A 243 4.98 16.17 -1.99
N GLY A 244 5.41 17.23 -1.31
CA GLY A 244 4.74 17.74 -0.11
C GLY A 244 4.89 16.81 1.11
N ILE A 245 5.92 15.96 1.15
CA ILE A 245 6.16 15.06 2.28
C ILE A 245 7.05 15.73 3.32
N THR A 246 6.47 16.12 4.45
CA THR A 246 7.20 16.73 5.57
C THR A 246 7.78 15.68 6.53
N ARG A 247 7.24 14.45 6.51
CA ARG A 247 7.70 13.32 7.31
C ARG A 247 7.98 12.11 6.42
N TYR A 248 9.26 11.86 6.11
CA TYR A 248 9.65 10.74 5.26
C TYR A 248 10.32 9.61 6.07
N ILE A 249 9.53 8.58 6.40
CA ILE A 249 9.94 7.42 7.20
C ILE A 249 10.66 6.42 6.32
N LYS A 250 11.86 6.00 6.73
CA LYS A 250 12.68 5.06 5.97
C LYS A 250 13.05 3.87 6.84
N MET A 251 13.04 2.69 6.24
CA MET A 251 13.29 1.42 6.93
C MET A 251 14.52 0.73 6.36
N GLU A 252 15.19 -0.09 7.16
CA GLU A 252 16.31 -0.88 6.67
C GLU A 252 15.88 -1.82 5.53
N ASN A 253 16.75 -1.95 4.53
CA ASN A 253 16.54 -2.85 3.41
C ASN A 253 16.40 -4.30 3.89
N LEU A 254 15.55 -5.05 3.20
CA LEU A 254 15.31 -6.45 3.54
C LEU A 254 16.39 -7.36 2.91
N PRO A 255 16.98 -8.31 3.65
CA PRO A 255 18.07 -9.16 3.16
C PRO A 255 17.76 -10.02 1.93
N TYR A 256 16.51 -10.46 1.75
CA TYR A 256 16.11 -11.41 0.71
C TYR A 256 15.15 -10.81 -0.34
N ASP A 257 14.61 -9.62 -0.11
CA ASP A 257 13.94 -8.85 -1.15
C ASP A 257 14.99 -8.21 -2.06
N GLY A 258 15.24 -8.83 -3.22
CA GLY A 258 16.29 -8.38 -4.16
C GLY A 258 16.04 -7.04 -4.84
N ILE A 259 14.87 -6.41 -4.65
CA ILE A 259 14.59 -5.05 -5.14
C ILE A 259 14.43 -4.01 -4.02
N HIS A 260 14.35 -4.45 -2.75
CA HIS A 260 14.19 -3.60 -1.57
C HIS A 260 12.99 -2.64 -1.63
N HIS A 261 11.88 -3.04 -2.25
CA HIS A 261 10.68 -2.21 -2.36
C HIS A 261 9.75 -2.43 -1.16
N ILE A 262 9.18 -1.34 -0.61
CA ILE A 262 8.23 -1.47 0.50
C ILE A 262 6.92 -2.14 0.10
N ASP A 263 6.49 -2.01 -1.16
CA ASP A 263 5.26 -2.64 -1.66
C ASP A 263 5.29 -4.16 -1.75
N MET A 264 6.45 -4.76 -1.44
CA MET A 264 6.62 -6.19 -1.33
C MET A 264 6.29 -6.71 0.07
N HIS A 265 6.24 -5.85 1.10
CA HIS A 265 6.05 -6.29 2.49
C HIS A 265 5.18 -5.39 3.36
N ILE A 266 4.86 -4.17 2.93
CA ILE A 266 3.99 -3.21 3.62
C ILE A 266 2.98 -2.62 2.63
N LYS A 267 1.75 -2.40 3.09
CA LYS A 267 0.75 -1.60 2.37
C LYS A 267 -0.06 -0.74 3.34
N LEU A 268 -0.23 0.54 3.05
CA LEU A 268 -1.16 1.39 3.77
C LEU A 268 -2.59 1.12 3.28
N LEU A 269 -3.51 0.81 4.20
CA LEU A 269 -4.93 0.53 3.87
C LEU A 269 -5.84 1.75 4.09
N ASN A 270 -5.39 2.66 4.95
CA ASN A 270 -6.00 3.94 5.28
C ASN A 270 -4.95 4.78 6.04
N GLU A 271 -5.37 5.95 6.55
CA GLU A 271 -4.51 6.96 7.20
C GLU A 271 -3.77 6.45 8.46
N GLU A 272 -4.21 5.34 9.05
CA GLU A 272 -3.68 4.82 10.31
C GLU A 272 -3.40 3.31 10.31
N THR A 273 -3.61 2.59 9.20
CA THR A 273 -3.53 1.12 9.17
C THR A 273 -2.48 0.61 8.19
N LEU A 274 -1.49 -0.12 8.72
CA LEU A 274 -0.46 -0.80 7.96
C LEU A 274 -0.78 -2.30 7.86
N LEU A 275 -0.89 -2.80 6.63
CA LEU A 275 -0.86 -4.23 6.32
C LEU A 275 0.60 -4.66 6.17
N VAL A 276 1.05 -5.63 6.96
CA VAL A 276 2.46 -6.03 7.03
C VAL A 276 2.60 -7.54 6.81
N GLY A 277 3.46 -7.92 5.88
CA GLY A 277 3.83 -9.31 5.60
C GLY A 277 4.32 -10.04 6.86
N GLN A 278 4.00 -11.32 6.97
CA GLN A 278 4.39 -12.17 8.08
C GLN A 278 4.92 -13.51 7.59
N TYR A 279 6.23 -13.68 7.70
CA TYR A 279 6.87 -14.99 7.60
C TYR A 279 6.70 -15.79 8.90
N PRO A 280 6.88 -17.12 8.86
CA PRO A 280 7.16 -17.88 10.07
C PRO A 280 8.38 -17.32 10.81
N THR A 281 8.40 -17.46 12.14
CA THR A 281 9.48 -16.95 12.99
C THR A 281 10.85 -17.39 12.50
N GLY A 282 11.76 -16.43 12.26
CA GLY A 282 13.15 -16.69 11.87
C GLY A 282 13.36 -17.02 10.39
N ILE A 283 12.32 -17.00 9.56
CA ILE A 283 12.41 -17.33 8.13
C ILE A 283 12.53 -16.08 7.28
N SER A 284 13.48 -16.11 6.33
CA SER A 284 13.70 -15.06 5.32
C SER A 284 13.74 -13.66 5.93
N ASP A 285 12.96 -12.71 5.43
CA ASP A 285 12.97 -11.33 5.91
C ASP A 285 12.17 -11.12 7.20
N GLY A 286 11.53 -12.16 7.74
CA GLY A 286 10.69 -12.07 8.94
C GLY A 286 11.34 -11.27 10.08
N PRO A 287 12.57 -11.60 10.53
CA PRO A 287 13.26 -10.85 11.58
C PRO A 287 13.46 -9.36 11.27
N GLN A 288 13.82 -9.01 10.02
CA GLN A 288 14.03 -7.61 9.63
C GLN A 288 12.70 -6.86 9.50
N ILE A 289 11.64 -7.50 8.99
CA ILE A 289 10.29 -6.92 8.93
C ILE A 289 9.79 -6.59 10.35
N GLU A 290 9.97 -7.47 11.33
CA GLU A 290 9.59 -7.16 12.73
C GLU A 290 10.42 -6.01 13.32
N THR A 291 11.70 -5.93 12.95
CA THR A 291 12.58 -4.84 13.39
C THR A 291 12.13 -3.49 12.81
N ASN A 292 11.85 -3.45 11.51
CA ASN A 292 11.32 -2.27 10.81
C ASN A 292 9.95 -1.87 11.36
N LEU A 293 9.07 -2.83 11.64
CA LEU A 293 7.76 -2.59 12.24
C LEU A 293 7.89 -1.97 13.65
N ASN A 294 8.77 -2.51 14.50
CA ASN A 294 9.03 -1.96 15.83
C ASN A 294 9.63 -0.54 15.74
N TYR A 295 10.50 -0.29 14.77
CA TYR A 295 11.00 1.05 14.50
C TYR A 295 9.85 2.02 14.18
N ILE A 296 8.89 1.63 13.34
CA ILE A 296 7.72 2.47 13.06
C ILE A 296 6.92 2.76 14.34
N LEU A 297 6.53 1.70 15.05
CA LEU A 297 5.63 1.80 16.22
C LEU A 297 6.23 2.56 17.40
N ASN A 298 7.55 2.53 17.55
CA ASN A 298 8.24 3.21 18.66
C ASN A 298 8.52 4.69 18.37
N ASN A 299 8.53 5.11 17.10
CA ASN A 299 8.99 6.45 16.71
C ASN A 299 7.90 7.32 16.07
N PHE A 300 6.82 6.73 15.56
CA PHE A 300 5.83 7.47 14.78
C PHE A 300 4.39 7.10 15.14
N ASN A 301 3.56 8.14 15.17
CA ASN A 301 2.10 8.01 15.18
C ASN A 301 1.54 8.24 13.77
N SER A 302 0.33 7.74 13.53
CA SER A 302 -0.52 8.08 12.38
C SER A 302 -0.80 9.60 12.31
N VAL A 303 -1.38 10.06 11.21
CA VAL A 303 -1.80 11.46 11.06
C VAL A 303 -2.73 11.92 12.19
N PHE A 304 -3.49 11.00 12.80
CA PHE A 304 -4.41 11.31 13.90
C PHE A 304 -3.73 11.43 15.27
N GLY A 305 -2.40 11.30 15.33
CA GLY A 305 -1.64 11.38 16.57
C GLY A 305 -1.70 10.12 17.45
N THR A 306 -2.32 9.04 16.98
CA THR A 306 -2.35 7.72 17.64
C THR A 306 -1.39 6.74 16.97
N PRO A 307 -0.92 5.68 17.66
CA PRO A 307 -0.10 4.64 17.04
C PRO A 307 -0.77 4.00 15.82
N TYR A 308 0.04 3.54 14.85
CA TYR A 308 -0.45 2.81 13.68
C TYR A 308 -1.10 1.49 14.09
N LYS A 309 -2.23 1.17 13.45
CA LYS A 309 -2.91 -0.13 13.53
C LYS A 309 -2.22 -1.11 12.60
N ILE A 310 -1.91 -2.31 13.10
CA ILE A 310 -1.18 -3.32 12.33
C ILE A 310 -2.11 -4.48 11.97
N VAL A 311 -2.17 -4.79 10.68
CA VAL A 311 -2.81 -5.99 10.13
C VAL A 311 -1.72 -6.90 9.59
N ARG A 312 -1.64 -8.14 10.08
CA ARG A 312 -0.64 -9.12 9.62
C ARG A 312 -1.21 -9.97 8.49
N ILE A 313 -0.41 -10.21 7.44
CA ILE A 313 -0.80 -11.06 6.31
C ILE A 313 0.31 -12.09 6.01
N PRO A 314 -0.01 -13.38 5.81
CA PRO A 314 1.01 -14.41 5.65
C PRO A 314 1.87 -14.20 4.39
N MET A 315 3.16 -14.56 4.45
CA MET A 315 4.04 -14.64 3.29
C MET A 315 4.24 -16.13 2.93
N PRO A 316 3.60 -16.64 1.86
CA PRO A 316 3.62 -18.06 1.56
C PRO A 316 4.95 -18.51 0.93
N PRO A 317 5.37 -19.78 1.12
CA PRO A 317 6.46 -20.37 0.36
C PRO A 317 6.00 -20.70 -1.07
N ASN A 318 6.91 -21.08 -1.96
CA ASN A 318 6.55 -21.58 -3.29
C ASN A 318 5.71 -22.86 -3.23
N GLN A 319 4.74 -23.02 -4.15
CA GLN A 319 3.80 -24.16 -4.11
C GLN A 319 4.49 -25.50 -4.41
N SER A 320 5.24 -25.57 -5.51
CA SER A 320 5.85 -26.81 -6.01
C SER A 320 7.15 -27.18 -5.30
N SER A 321 7.76 -26.22 -4.62
CA SER A 321 8.96 -26.39 -3.80
C SER A 321 8.81 -25.45 -2.61
N PRO A 322 8.44 -25.94 -1.40
CA PRO A 322 8.04 -25.12 -0.25
C PRO A 322 9.23 -24.37 0.38
N LEU A 323 9.90 -23.56 -0.43
CA LEU A 323 11.02 -22.71 -0.10
C LEU A 323 10.51 -21.27 -0.05
N TRP A 324 10.96 -20.55 0.98
CA TRP A 324 10.89 -19.09 1.05
C TRP A 324 12.15 -18.48 0.41
N PRO A 325 12.23 -17.15 0.24
CA PRO A 325 13.37 -16.48 -0.40
C PRO A 325 14.75 -16.88 0.13
N SER A 326 14.90 -17.09 1.45
CA SER A 326 16.17 -17.55 2.04
C SER A 326 16.63 -18.94 1.59
N GLY A 327 15.72 -19.74 1.02
CA GLY A 327 16.01 -21.03 0.40
C GLY A 327 16.03 -20.99 -1.13
N GLY A 328 15.95 -19.81 -1.74
CA GLY A 328 15.86 -19.64 -3.21
C GLY A 328 14.43 -19.77 -3.77
N GLY A 329 13.40 -19.59 -2.95
CA GLY A 329 12.01 -19.44 -3.42
C GLY A 329 11.70 -18.04 -3.94
N ASP A 330 10.58 -17.88 -4.64
CA ASP A 330 10.13 -16.57 -5.11
C ASP A 330 9.58 -15.73 -3.95
N TYR A 331 9.55 -14.42 -4.13
CA TYR A 331 9.04 -13.47 -3.14
C TYR A 331 7.51 -13.36 -3.17
N LEU A 332 6.80 -14.44 -2.87
CA LEU A 332 5.34 -14.43 -2.87
C LEU A 332 4.80 -13.51 -1.77
N THR A 333 3.94 -12.55 -2.14
CA THR A 333 3.43 -11.54 -1.21
C THR A 333 2.01 -11.13 -1.54
N TYR A 334 1.18 -10.99 -0.50
CA TYR A 334 -0.18 -10.46 -0.64
C TYR A 334 -0.26 -8.95 -0.45
N THR A 335 0.84 -8.29 -0.06
CA THR A 335 0.88 -6.84 0.15
C THR A 335 0.98 -6.06 -1.15
N ASN A 336 1.47 -6.70 -2.23
CA ASN A 336 1.59 -6.12 -3.57
C ASN A 336 0.23 -6.06 -4.31
N SER A 337 -0.77 -5.50 -3.63
CA SER A 337 -2.15 -5.32 -4.08
C SER A 337 -2.40 -3.88 -4.56
N LEU A 338 -3.51 -3.67 -5.27
CA LEU A 338 -3.96 -2.35 -5.72
C LEU A 338 -5.34 -2.04 -5.13
N ILE A 339 -5.49 -0.89 -4.49
CA ILE A 339 -6.76 -0.31 -4.05
C ILE A 339 -7.26 0.59 -5.18
N ILE A 340 -8.46 0.33 -5.71
CA ILE A 340 -9.08 1.11 -6.79
C ILE A 340 -10.50 1.47 -6.38
N ASN A 341 -10.71 2.71 -5.94
CA ASN A 341 -12.00 3.20 -5.46
C ASN A 341 -12.69 2.24 -4.47
N LYS A 342 -13.63 1.38 -4.93
CA LYS A 342 -14.39 0.43 -4.08
C LYS A 342 -13.90 -1.02 -4.18
N THR A 343 -12.85 -1.29 -4.95
CA THR A 343 -12.30 -2.62 -5.20
C THR A 343 -10.86 -2.71 -4.72
N VAL A 344 -10.43 -3.89 -4.26
CA VAL A 344 -9.03 -4.21 -3.96
C VAL A 344 -8.62 -5.44 -4.75
N LEU A 345 -7.59 -5.31 -5.59
CA LEU A 345 -7.03 -6.40 -6.39
C LEU A 345 -5.82 -6.98 -5.64
N VAL A 346 -5.92 -8.24 -5.22
CA VAL A 346 -4.91 -8.91 -4.39
C VAL A 346 -4.25 -10.02 -5.20
N PRO A 347 -2.90 -10.11 -5.26
CA PRO A 347 -2.24 -11.21 -5.93
C PRO A 347 -2.57 -12.54 -5.24
N THR A 348 -2.68 -13.62 -6.00
CA THR A 348 -2.95 -14.96 -5.49
C THR A 348 -2.05 -15.98 -6.16
N TYR A 349 -1.74 -17.07 -5.46
CA TYR A 349 -0.72 -18.02 -5.87
C TYR A 349 -1.25 -19.45 -5.79
N TYR A 350 -1.75 -19.85 -4.62
CA TYR A 350 -2.35 -21.15 -4.43
C TYR A 350 -3.26 -21.18 -3.19
N GLN A 351 -4.35 -21.94 -3.32
CA GLN A 351 -5.54 -21.83 -2.48
C GLN A 351 -5.28 -21.88 -0.97
N GLN A 352 -4.29 -22.67 -0.53
CA GLN A 352 -3.97 -22.87 0.89
C GLN A 352 -3.74 -21.57 1.67
N TYR A 353 -3.08 -20.57 1.05
CA TYR A 353 -2.81 -19.28 1.70
C TYR A 353 -3.74 -18.18 1.17
N ASP A 354 -4.17 -18.27 -0.09
CA ASP A 354 -5.01 -17.25 -0.73
C ASP A 354 -6.32 -17.01 0.02
N THR A 355 -6.98 -18.06 0.51
CA THR A 355 -8.24 -17.92 1.24
C THR A 355 -8.08 -17.11 2.52
N THR A 356 -6.93 -17.25 3.19
CA THR A 356 -6.60 -16.51 4.41
C THR A 356 -6.29 -15.06 4.10
N ALA A 357 -5.46 -14.80 3.09
CA ALA A 357 -5.11 -13.45 2.65
C ALA A 357 -6.35 -12.65 2.23
N LEU A 358 -7.21 -13.22 1.38
CA LEU A 358 -8.43 -12.56 0.94
C LEU A 358 -9.41 -12.29 2.08
N ARG A 359 -9.49 -13.17 3.09
CA ARG A 359 -10.30 -12.94 4.30
C ARG A 359 -9.75 -11.77 5.11
N ILE A 360 -8.43 -11.69 5.31
CA ILE A 360 -7.77 -10.60 6.04
C ILE A 360 -8.08 -9.24 5.39
N TYR A 361 -7.98 -9.14 4.07
CA TYR A 361 -8.36 -7.92 3.35
C TYR A 361 -9.83 -7.55 3.55
N ARG A 362 -10.76 -8.51 3.48
CA ARG A 362 -12.20 -8.25 3.70
C ARG A 362 -12.52 -7.77 5.11
N GLU A 363 -11.79 -8.28 6.11
CA GLU A 363 -11.93 -7.88 7.51
C GLU A 363 -11.31 -6.49 7.76
N ALA A 364 -10.15 -6.21 7.16
CA ALA A 364 -9.44 -4.95 7.30
C ALA A 364 -10.04 -3.80 6.47
N MET A 365 -10.73 -4.11 5.36
CA MET A 365 -11.37 -3.14 4.47
C MET A 365 -12.85 -3.50 4.22
N PRO A 366 -13.72 -3.38 5.25
CA PRO A 366 -15.13 -3.75 5.13
C PRO A 366 -15.86 -3.02 3.99
N GLY A 367 -16.67 -3.76 3.23
CA GLY A 367 -17.44 -3.24 2.10
C GLY A 367 -16.68 -3.17 0.78
N TYR A 368 -15.34 -3.20 0.78
CA TYR A 368 -14.57 -3.27 -0.45
C TYR A 368 -14.78 -4.61 -1.16
N LYS A 369 -14.85 -4.56 -2.50
CA LYS A 369 -14.84 -5.75 -3.35
C LYS A 369 -13.42 -6.29 -3.45
N VAL A 370 -13.10 -7.32 -2.68
CA VAL A 370 -11.75 -7.94 -2.68
C VAL A 370 -11.69 -9.06 -3.71
N ILE A 371 -10.84 -8.89 -4.73
CA ILE A 371 -10.68 -9.79 -5.87
C ILE A 371 -9.26 -10.35 -5.91
N GLY A 372 -9.14 -11.68 -5.97
CA GLY A 372 -7.86 -12.35 -6.19
C GLY A 372 -7.52 -12.44 -7.68
N ILE A 373 -6.29 -12.13 -8.06
CA ILE A 373 -5.76 -12.34 -9.43
C ILE A 373 -4.59 -13.30 -9.35
N ASN A 374 -4.57 -14.34 -10.19
CA ASN A 374 -3.48 -15.31 -10.21
C ASN A 374 -2.20 -14.64 -10.73
N SER A 375 -1.17 -14.56 -9.89
CA SER A 375 0.09 -13.87 -10.16
C SER A 375 1.28 -14.81 -10.34
N ASN A 376 1.06 -16.12 -10.47
CA ASN A 376 2.15 -17.09 -10.64
C ASN A 376 2.98 -16.83 -11.90
N SER A 377 2.38 -16.27 -12.96
CA SER A 377 3.07 -15.99 -14.22
C SER A 377 3.98 -14.76 -14.17
N ILE A 378 4.02 -14.01 -13.06
CA ILE A 378 4.80 -12.77 -12.98
C ILE A 378 5.69 -12.69 -11.73
N ILE A 379 5.32 -13.35 -10.63
CA ILE A 379 5.98 -13.17 -9.33
C ILE A 379 7.46 -13.56 -9.29
N TYR A 380 7.88 -14.49 -10.14
CA TYR A 380 9.29 -14.87 -10.29
C TYR A 380 10.18 -13.72 -10.80
N GLN A 381 9.58 -12.64 -11.31
CA GLN A 381 10.27 -11.41 -11.72
C GLN A 381 10.35 -10.36 -10.59
N SER A 382 10.02 -10.74 -9.34
CA SER A 382 9.98 -9.87 -8.15
C SER A 382 8.94 -8.75 -8.22
N GLY A 383 7.71 -9.06 -8.65
CA GLY A 383 6.61 -8.10 -8.62
C GLY A 383 5.26 -8.73 -8.97
N ALA A 384 4.17 -8.06 -8.62
CA ALA A 384 2.81 -8.53 -8.91
C ALA A 384 1.88 -7.37 -9.35
N ILE A 385 0.70 -7.26 -8.75
CA ILE A 385 -0.35 -6.34 -9.19
C ILE A 385 0.09 -4.89 -8.96
N HIS A 386 0.57 -4.58 -7.76
CA HIS A 386 0.94 -3.20 -7.42
C HIS A 386 2.09 -2.72 -8.30
N CYS A 387 3.12 -3.54 -8.55
CA CYS A 387 4.25 -3.18 -9.41
C CYS A 387 3.86 -2.96 -10.89
N THR A 388 2.77 -3.55 -11.36
CA THR A 388 2.32 -3.46 -12.77
C THR A 388 1.20 -2.47 -13.01
N THR A 389 0.87 -1.68 -11.99
CA THR A 389 -0.22 -0.72 -12.02
C THR A 389 0.18 0.60 -11.38
N HIS A 390 -0.46 1.69 -11.79
CA HIS A 390 -0.31 2.99 -11.13
C HIS A 390 -1.63 3.75 -11.11
N GLU A 391 -2.06 4.22 -9.96
CA GLU A 391 -3.27 5.03 -9.78
C GLU A 391 -3.07 6.49 -10.19
N ILE A 392 -4.13 7.11 -10.70
CA ILE A 392 -4.18 8.53 -11.06
C ILE A 392 -5.36 9.20 -10.35
N GLY A 393 -5.05 10.22 -9.54
CA GLY A 393 -6.03 11.00 -8.78
C GLY A 393 -7.03 11.72 -9.68
N VAL A 394 -8.24 12.01 -9.18
CA VAL A 394 -9.28 12.75 -9.91
C VAL A 394 -8.96 14.23 -10.13
N PHE A 395 -9.65 14.88 -11.07
CA PHE A 395 -9.77 16.34 -11.04
C PHE A 395 -10.74 16.78 -9.94
N ASN A 396 -10.40 17.85 -9.22
CA ASN A 396 -11.20 18.43 -8.14
C ASN A 396 -11.64 17.36 -7.10
N PRO A 397 -10.70 16.76 -6.34
CA PRO A 397 -11.02 15.75 -5.34
C PRO A 397 -11.95 16.30 -4.25
N LEU A 398 -12.88 15.46 -3.77
CA LEU A 398 -13.62 15.72 -2.54
C LEU A 398 -13.03 14.83 -1.45
N LEU A 399 -12.09 15.39 -0.69
CA LEU A 399 -11.38 14.68 0.37
C LEU A 399 -12.23 14.66 1.64
N ILE A 400 -12.37 13.48 2.22
CA ILE A 400 -12.93 13.25 3.55
C ILE A 400 -11.91 12.37 4.29
N SER A 401 -11.46 12.80 5.48
CA SER A 401 -10.59 12.00 6.36
C SER A 401 -11.11 12.05 7.79
N HIS A 402 -11.19 10.89 8.42
CA HIS A 402 -11.80 10.72 9.73
C HIS A 402 -11.19 9.51 10.44
N GLN A 403 -10.76 9.71 11.68
CA GLN A 403 -10.39 8.61 12.57
C GLN A 403 -11.65 7.97 13.16
N GLY A 404 -11.85 6.68 12.88
CA GLY A 404 -12.98 5.93 13.41
C GLY A 404 -13.05 5.99 14.94
N LEU A 405 -14.25 6.17 15.49
CA LEU A 405 -14.46 6.25 16.94
C LEU A 405 -14.08 4.92 17.61
N PRO A 406 -13.39 4.97 18.77
CA PRO A 406 -13.11 3.77 19.54
C PRO A 406 -14.37 3.27 20.25
N ASN A 407 -14.34 2.02 20.71
CA ASN A 407 -15.32 1.52 21.67
C ASN A 407 -15.35 2.44 22.91
N THR A 408 -16.52 2.57 23.53
CA THR A 408 -16.72 3.53 24.63
C THR A 408 -17.68 3.01 25.70
N ASP A 409 -17.49 3.44 26.96
CA ASP A 409 -18.45 3.31 28.05
C ASP A 409 -19.39 4.53 28.18
N ASN A 410 -19.25 5.52 27.29
CA ASN A 410 -20.08 6.71 27.34
C ASN A 410 -21.54 6.36 26.98
N ILE A 411 -22.39 6.38 28.01
CA ILE A 411 -23.85 6.22 27.91
C ILE A 411 -24.60 7.49 28.34
N TRP A 412 -23.91 8.63 28.46
CA TRP A 412 -24.45 9.86 29.01
C TRP A 412 -24.52 11.01 28.02
N THR A 413 -23.59 11.08 27.07
CA THR A 413 -23.51 12.16 26.09
C THR A 413 -23.39 11.62 24.66
N ASN A 414 -23.72 12.47 23.68
CA ASN A 414 -23.58 12.13 22.27
C ASN A 414 -22.11 11.87 21.89
N TYR A 415 -21.92 11.10 20.82
CA TYR A 415 -20.60 10.76 20.29
C TYR A 415 -20.20 11.76 19.22
N GLN A 416 -19.22 12.60 19.54
CA GLN A 416 -18.69 13.59 18.61
C GLN A 416 -17.89 12.92 17.49
N VAL A 417 -18.18 13.26 16.24
CA VAL A 417 -17.48 12.80 15.04
C VAL A 417 -16.84 14.00 14.37
N ASN A 418 -15.52 13.99 14.25
CA ASN A 418 -14.73 15.05 13.59
C ASN A 418 -14.11 14.53 12.29
N ALA A 419 -14.22 15.28 11.20
CA ALA A 419 -13.60 14.92 9.94
C ALA A 419 -13.02 16.13 9.22
N THR A 420 -11.86 15.95 8.59
CA THR A 420 -11.34 16.93 7.62
C THR A 420 -12.08 16.73 6.30
N ILE A 421 -12.79 17.76 5.82
CA ILE A 421 -13.58 17.70 4.57
C ILE A 421 -13.22 18.88 3.69
N MET A 422 -12.68 18.59 2.49
CA MET A 422 -12.09 19.60 1.61
C MET A 422 -12.48 19.39 0.15
N HIS A 423 -12.75 20.49 -0.54
CA HIS A 423 -12.92 20.55 -2.00
C HIS A 423 -12.68 22.00 -2.46
N VAL A 424 -12.12 22.20 -3.65
CA VAL A 424 -11.76 23.52 -4.18
C VAL A 424 -12.92 24.53 -4.21
N SER A 425 -14.14 24.07 -4.44
CA SER A 425 -15.35 24.92 -4.43
C SER A 425 -15.90 25.22 -3.02
N GLY A 426 -15.27 24.70 -1.96
CA GLY A 426 -15.86 24.60 -0.63
C GLY A 426 -16.92 23.50 -0.50
N ILE A 427 -17.37 23.29 0.73
CA ILE A 427 -18.35 22.25 1.12
C ILE A 427 -19.70 22.90 1.43
N SER A 428 -20.76 22.38 0.82
CA SER A 428 -22.13 22.87 0.98
C SER A 428 -22.91 22.10 2.05
N SER A 429 -22.62 20.81 2.22
CA SER A 429 -23.27 19.96 3.22
C SER A 429 -22.37 18.78 3.59
N ALA A 430 -22.42 18.39 4.86
CA ALA A 430 -21.78 17.17 5.37
C ALA A 430 -22.69 16.50 6.39
N LEU A 431 -22.78 15.17 6.32
CA LEU A 431 -23.67 14.35 7.13
C LEU A 431 -22.93 13.12 7.66
N ILE A 432 -23.26 12.74 8.90
CA ILE A 432 -22.95 11.43 9.45
C ILE A 432 -24.17 10.56 9.21
N TYR A 433 -24.00 9.44 8.51
CA TYR A 433 -25.02 8.41 8.43
C TYR A 433 -24.70 7.32 9.44
N TYR A 434 -25.61 7.03 10.37
CA TYR A 434 -25.41 6.04 11.43
C TYR A 434 -26.60 5.10 11.62
N ARG A 435 -26.36 3.91 12.17
CA ARG A 435 -27.38 2.93 12.57
C ARG A 435 -26.84 2.01 13.66
N THR A 436 -27.74 1.29 14.32
CA THR A 436 -27.41 0.35 15.41
C THR A 436 -27.70 -1.11 15.08
N ASP A 437 -28.38 -1.35 13.95
CA ASP A 437 -28.69 -2.67 13.41
C ASP A 437 -28.41 -2.63 11.91
N THR A 438 -27.66 -3.62 11.40
CA THR A 438 -27.28 -3.70 9.99
C THR A 438 -28.46 -4.02 9.06
N LEU A 439 -29.60 -4.44 9.61
CA LEU A 439 -30.85 -4.67 8.90
C LEU A 439 -31.73 -3.41 8.80
N LEU A 440 -31.43 -2.37 9.58
CA LEU A 440 -32.17 -1.10 9.57
C LEU A 440 -31.53 -0.07 8.62
N PRO A 441 -32.34 0.89 8.10
CA PRO A 441 -31.83 2.00 7.33
C PRO A 441 -30.95 2.91 8.19
N TYR A 442 -30.02 3.63 7.55
CA TYR A 442 -29.22 4.66 8.22
C TYR A 442 -30.08 5.88 8.56
N LEU A 443 -29.91 6.40 9.77
CA LEU A 443 -30.30 7.74 10.18
C LEU A 443 -29.18 8.73 9.81
N SER A 444 -29.46 10.02 9.79
CA SER A 444 -28.48 11.06 9.49
C SER A 444 -28.39 12.12 10.58
N ALA A 445 -27.18 12.57 10.89
CA ALA A 445 -26.90 13.76 11.70
C ALA A 445 -26.08 14.76 10.88
N SER A 446 -26.38 16.06 11.02
CA SER A 446 -25.64 17.11 10.32
C SER A 446 -24.26 17.35 10.92
N MET A 447 -23.29 17.69 10.08
CA MET A 447 -21.99 18.20 10.49
C MET A 447 -21.88 19.69 10.15
N ILE A 448 -21.20 20.45 11.00
CA ILE A 448 -20.91 21.88 10.80
C ILE A 448 -19.40 22.11 10.81
N LEU A 449 -18.93 23.11 10.05
CA LEU A 449 -17.53 23.52 10.07
C LEU A 449 -17.21 24.18 11.41
N THR A 450 -16.36 23.56 12.23
CA THR A 450 -15.97 24.05 13.56
C THR A 450 -14.54 24.57 13.61
N ASP A 451 -13.68 24.14 12.69
CA ASP A 451 -12.32 24.67 12.53
C ASP A 451 -12.07 24.99 11.05
N VAL A 452 -12.04 26.28 10.74
CA VAL A 452 -11.84 26.79 9.38
C VAL A 452 -10.41 26.56 8.90
N ILE A 453 -9.42 26.55 9.81
CA ILE A 453 -8.00 26.43 9.45
C ILE A 453 -7.69 25.00 9.03
N ASN A 454 -8.19 24.02 9.80
CA ASN A 454 -7.93 22.60 9.54
C ASN A 454 -9.05 21.92 8.72
N ASN A 455 -10.03 22.69 8.23
CA ASN A 455 -11.22 22.20 7.54
C ASN A 455 -11.95 21.09 8.34
N THR A 456 -12.03 21.23 9.66
CA THR A 456 -12.67 20.24 10.55
C THR A 456 -14.17 20.48 10.60
N TRP A 457 -14.92 19.49 10.15
CA TRP A 457 -16.36 19.39 10.29
C TRP A 457 -16.71 18.47 11.45
N THR A 458 -17.64 18.92 12.28
CA THR A 458 -18.07 18.19 13.48
C THR A 458 -19.57 17.97 13.47
N GLY A 459 -19.98 16.74 13.75
CA GLY A 459 -21.37 16.39 14.06
C GLY A 459 -21.41 15.40 15.20
N GLU A 460 -22.62 15.01 15.61
CA GLU A 460 -22.81 14.12 16.76
C GLU A 460 -23.76 12.97 16.44
N ILE A 461 -23.36 11.75 16.82
CA ILE A 461 -24.25 10.60 16.85
C ILE A 461 -24.94 10.59 18.23
N PRO A 462 -26.28 10.51 18.32
CA PRO A 462 -26.98 10.43 19.59
C PRO A 462 -26.46 9.27 20.47
N VAL A 463 -26.40 9.52 21.77
CA VAL A 463 -26.00 8.53 22.78
C VAL A 463 -26.79 7.21 22.64
N GLN A 464 -26.13 6.07 22.82
CA GLN A 464 -26.73 4.75 22.76
C GLN A 464 -26.64 4.03 24.10
N THR A 465 -27.50 3.03 24.29
CA THR A 465 -27.46 2.17 25.47
C THR A 465 -26.27 1.20 25.41
N SER A 466 -25.76 0.80 26.57
CA SER A 466 -24.76 -0.27 26.68
C SER A 466 -25.21 -1.54 25.94
N GLY A 467 -24.25 -2.21 25.30
CA GLY A 467 -24.44 -3.38 24.45
C GLY A 467 -24.70 -3.06 22.97
N THR A 468 -24.86 -1.77 22.62
CA THR A 468 -25.16 -1.35 21.26
C THR A 468 -23.89 -1.22 20.43
N THR A 469 -23.87 -1.83 19.23
CA THR A 469 -22.85 -1.51 18.22
C THR A 469 -23.39 -0.45 17.29
N VAL A 470 -22.66 0.65 17.14
CA VAL A 470 -22.97 1.72 16.18
C VAL A 470 -22.16 1.50 14.91
N TYR A 471 -22.81 1.60 13.76
CA TYR A 471 -22.21 1.55 12.44
C TYR A 471 -22.44 2.89 11.75
N TYR A 472 -21.41 3.50 11.19
CA TYR A 472 -21.55 4.82 10.58
C TYR A 472 -20.55 5.09 9.45
N TYR A 473 -20.90 6.05 8.60
CA TYR A 473 -20.04 6.59 7.55
C TYR A 473 -20.33 8.09 7.38
N ILE A 474 -19.43 8.80 6.70
CA ILE A 474 -19.56 10.24 6.45
C ILE A 474 -19.87 10.44 4.97
N TRP A 475 -20.78 11.35 4.67
CA TRP A 475 -21.09 11.83 3.34
C TRP A 475 -20.86 13.34 3.29
N ALA A 476 -20.38 13.85 2.16
CA ALA A 476 -20.25 15.28 1.92
C ALA A 476 -20.67 15.64 0.50
N GLN A 477 -21.10 16.90 0.33
CA GLN A 477 -21.35 17.54 -0.95
C GLN A 477 -20.60 18.87 -1.06
N ALA A 478 -19.77 18.98 -2.07
CA ALA A 478 -19.11 20.22 -2.46
C ALA A 478 -20.11 21.22 -3.06
N THR A 479 -19.80 22.52 -2.99
CA THR A 479 -20.60 23.58 -3.65
C THR A 479 -20.73 23.38 -5.17
N SER A 480 -19.77 22.69 -5.80
CA SER A 480 -19.84 22.26 -7.20
C SER A 480 -20.95 21.24 -7.49
N GLY A 481 -21.56 20.65 -6.45
CA GLY A 481 -22.52 19.55 -6.54
C GLY A 481 -21.89 18.17 -6.43
N LYS A 482 -20.54 18.05 -6.48
CA LYS A 482 -19.83 16.77 -6.31
C LYS A 482 -20.11 16.19 -4.93
N THR A 483 -20.38 14.89 -4.86
CA THR A 483 -20.65 14.17 -3.60
C THR A 483 -19.66 13.04 -3.40
N GLN A 484 -19.32 12.74 -2.15
CA GLN A 484 -18.45 11.62 -1.80
C GLN A 484 -18.86 11.03 -0.45
N VAL A 485 -18.48 9.77 -0.22
CA VAL A 485 -18.62 9.09 1.06
C VAL A 485 -17.28 8.56 1.56
N ARG A 486 -17.12 8.45 2.88
CA ARG A 486 -16.05 7.69 3.52
C ARG A 486 -16.59 6.76 4.61
N PRO A 487 -16.17 5.47 4.65
CA PRO A 487 -15.31 4.79 3.66
C PRO A 487 -15.94 4.76 2.25
N MET A 488 -15.12 4.69 1.20
CA MET A 488 -15.60 4.81 -0.19
C MET A 488 -16.66 3.76 -0.61
N PRO A 489 -16.66 2.51 -0.11
CA PRO A 489 -17.72 1.55 -0.41
C PRO A 489 -18.98 1.73 0.44
N ALA A 490 -19.13 2.81 1.22
CA ALA A 490 -20.39 3.07 1.91
C ALA A 490 -21.58 3.09 0.94
N PRO A 491 -22.76 2.58 1.35
CA PRO A 491 -23.13 2.19 2.71
C PRO A 491 -22.73 0.75 3.12
N LEU A 492 -22.08 -0.01 2.22
CA LEU A 492 -21.60 -1.37 2.52
C LEU A 492 -20.37 -1.36 3.42
N GLY A 493 -19.48 -0.37 3.25
CA GLY A 493 -18.39 -0.07 4.17
C GLY A 493 -18.79 0.96 5.21
N TYR A 494 -18.26 0.80 6.43
CA TYR A 494 -18.56 1.66 7.56
C TYR A 494 -17.49 1.52 8.64
N TRP A 495 -17.35 2.55 9.48
CA TRP A 495 -16.73 2.41 10.79
C TRP A 495 -17.74 1.81 11.77
N LYS A 496 -17.23 1.22 12.86
CA LYS A 496 -18.07 0.73 13.95
C LYS A 496 -17.40 0.89 15.30
N PHE A 497 -18.20 1.09 16.33
CA PHE A 497 -17.77 1.03 17.72
C PHE A 497 -18.85 0.42 18.60
N LEU A 498 -18.43 -0.25 19.68
CA LEU A 498 -19.29 -0.84 20.70
C LEU A 498 -19.42 0.13 21.88
N VAL A 499 -20.67 0.36 22.31
CA VAL A 499 -20.99 1.01 23.57
C VAL A 499 -21.12 -0.08 24.63
N TYR A 500 -20.28 -0.05 25.68
CA TYR A 500 -20.18 -1.13 26.66
C TYR A 500 -20.51 -0.70 28.08
N ASN A 501 -20.77 -1.67 28.96
CA ASN A 501 -21.05 -1.43 30.38
C ASN A 501 -19.75 -1.46 31.19
N PRO A 502 -19.48 -0.46 32.05
CA PRO A 502 -18.35 -0.51 32.99
C PRO A 502 -18.51 -1.59 34.09
N ASN A 503 -19.71 -2.12 34.34
CA ASN A 503 -19.99 -3.07 35.42
C ASN A 503 -19.88 -4.56 35.03
N GLN A 504 -19.44 -4.87 33.81
CA GLN A 504 -19.05 -6.22 33.43
C GLN A 504 -17.52 -6.28 33.36
N VAL A 505 -16.93 -7.31 33.97
CA VAL A 505 -15.47 -7.56 33.94
C VAL A 505 -15.01 -7.55 32.48
N GLN A 506 -14.16 -6.58 32.14
CA GLN A 506 -13.69 -6.32 30.78
C GLN A 506 -12.29 -6.86 30.52
N GLU A 507 -12.05 -7.21 29.25
CA GLU A 507 -10.72 -7.17 28.64
C GLU A 507 -10.24 -5.70 28.53
N LEU A 508 -9.04 -5.40 29.02
CA LEU A 508 -8.48 -4.04 29.00
C LEU A 508 -8.37 -3.49 27.56
N ASN A 509 -8.80 -2.24 27.38
CA ASN A 509 -8.60 -1.48 26.13
C ASN A 509 -7.10 -1.38 25.81
N THR A 510 -6.67 -1.96 24.69
CA THR A 510 -5.27 -2.14 24.30
C THR A 510 -4.55 -0.87 23.86
N GLN A 511 -5.25 0.27 23.75
CA GLN A 511 -4.62 1.52 23.28
C GLN A 511 -3.69 2.19 24.31
N ASN A 512 -3.96 2.03 25.61
CA ASN A 512 -3.14 2.61 26.68
C ASN A 512 -2.67 1.54 27.69
N PHE A 513 -2.82 0.26 27.35
CA PHE A 513 -2.38 -0.85 28.18
C PHE A 513 -1.88 -1.98 27.30
N SER A 514 -0.58 -2.29 27.36
CA SER A 514 0.02 -3.39 26.60
C SER A 514 0.84 -4.30 27.52
N MET A 515 0.85 -5.58 27.19
CA MET A 515 1.67 -6.59 27.87
C MET A 515 2.42 -7.40 26.82
N TYR A 516 3.72 -7.54 27.02
CA TYR A 516 4.58 -8.42 26.25
C TYR A 516 5.46 -9.20 27.20
N TYR A 517 5.88 -10.39 26.78
CA TYR A 517 6.77 -11.23 27.57
C TYR A 517 7.87 -11.80 26.68
N TYR A 518 9.03 -12.06 27.27
CA TYR A 518 10.14 -12.72 26.60
C TYR A 518 10.93 -13.57 27.60
N PRO A 519 11.54 -14.67 27.15
CA PRO A 519 12.43 -15.46 27.99
C PRO A 519 13.70 -14.66 28.33
N GLN A 520 14.07 -14.63 29.61
CA GLN A 520 15.34 -14.08 30.09
C GLN A 520 16.26 -15.23 30.54
N GLY A 521 17.14 -15.67 29.63
CA GLY A 521 17.98 -16.85 29.85
C GLY A 521 17.17 -18.16 29.91
N ASN A 522 17.74 -19.19 30.54
CA ASN A 522 17.14 -20.53 30.49
C ASN A 522 16.01 -20.76 31.50
N ASN A 523 15.83 -19.97 32.56
CA ASN A 523 14.90 -20.35 33.64
C ASN A 523 13.87 -19.28 34.02
N ASN A 524 13.96 -18.07 33.45
CA ASN A 524 13.10 -16.95 33.82
C ASN A 524 12.37 -16.38 32.60
N ILE A 525 11.20 -15.83 32.87
CA ILE A 525 10.36 -15.14 31.89
C ILE A 525 10.12 -13.74 32.43
N ASN A 526 10.45 -12.75 31.60
CA ASN A 526 10.15 -11.36 31.91
C ASN A 526 8.85 -10.96 31.24
N ILE A 527 8.06 -10.18 31.97
CA ILE A 527 6.78 -9.62 31.57
C ILE A 527 6.95 -8.11 31.68
N ILE A 528 6.76 -7.42 30.56
CA ILE A 528 6.71 -5.96 30.57
C ILE A 528 5.29 -5.53 30.30
N ILE A 529 4.82 -4.62 31.16
CA ILE A 529 3.50 -4.03 31.09
C ILE A 529 3.64 -2.52 30.95
N HIS A 530 3.06 -1.97 29.90
CA HIS A 530 2.91 -0.52 29.72
C HIS A 530 1.49 -0.12 30.09
N SER A 531 1.33 0.92 30.91
CA SER A 531 0.04 1.48 31.28
C SER A 531 0.06 3.01 31.24
N GLY A 532 -0.89 3.62 30.53
CA GLY A 532 -1.16 5.06 30.57
C GLY A 532 -1.94 5.54 31.80
N TYR A 533 -2.15 4.66 32.79
CA TYR A 533 -2.91 4.96 34.01
C TYR A 533 -2.19 4.45 35.27
N ASP A 534 -2.47 5.11 36.40
CA ASP A 534 -2.22 4.54 37.73
C ASP A 534 -3.19 3.39 38.00
N LEU A 535 -2.64 2.26 38.45
CA LEU A 535 -3.38 1.00 38.60
C LEU A 535 -3.10 0.32 39.93
N THR A 536 -4.08 -0.46 40.39
CA THR A 536 -3.87 -1.59 41.31
C THR A 536 -3.97 -2.86 40.50
N ALA A 537 -2.95 -3.71 40.52
CA ALA A 537 -2.86 -4.87 39.65
C ALA A 537 -2.47 -6.15 40.42
N ASN A 538 -3.07 -7.26 40.02
CA ASN A 538 -2.72 -8.62 40.39
C ASN A 538 -2.31 -9.38 39.12
N ILE A 539 -1.07 -9.83 39.05
CA ILE A 539 -0.55 -10.62 37.94
C ILE A 539 -0.37 -12.05 38.45
N SER A 540 -0.97 -13.01 37.76
CA SER A 540 -0.84 -14.42 38.07
C SER A 540 -0.67 -15.26 36.81
N LEU A 541 0.00 -16.40 36.95
CA LEU A 541 0.00 -17.46 35.95
C LEU A 541 -1.14 -18.42 36.26
N VAL A 542 -1.97 -18.73 35.27
CA VAL A 542 -3.07 -19.69 35.39
C VAL A 542 -2.94 -20.78 34.31
N ASN A 543 -3.45 -21.97 34.58
CA ASN A 543 -3.51 -23.04 33.58
C ASN A 543 -4.67 -22.81 32.59
N ILE A 544 -4.78 -23.66 31.56
CA ILE A 544 -5.86 -23.56 30.54
C ILE A 544 -7.28 -23.71 31.11
N LEU A 545 -7.43 -24.26 32.32
CA LEU A 545 -8.71 -24.37 33.03
C LEU A 545 -8.98 -23.13 33.91
N GLY A 546 -8.13 -22.10 33.85
CA GLY A 546 -8.25 -20.89 34.65
C GLY A 546 -7.83 -21.05 36.12
N GLN A 547 -7.26 -22.19 36.50
CA GLN A 547 -6.79 -22.41 37.87
C GLN A 547 -5.44 -21.72 38.06
N LYS A 548 -5.30 -20.98 39.16
CA LYS A 548 -4.07 -20.27 39.48
C LYS A 548 -2.92 -21.24 39.79
N VAL A 549 -1.78 -21.00 39.15
CA VAL A 549 -0.55 -21.79 39.27
C VAL A 549 0.52 -21.01 40.04
N LEU A 550 0.65 -19.70 39.77
CA LEU A 550 1.65 -18.84 40.40
C LEU A 550 1.12 -17.41 40.57
N ASP A 551 1.38 -16.77 41.72
CA ASP A 551 1.23 -15.33 41.88
C ASP A 551 2.55 -14.63 41.52
N ILE A 552 2.50 -13.70 40.58
CA ILE A 552 3.67 -12.98 40.06
C ILE A 552 3.79 -11.62 40.73
N TYR A 553 2.67 -10.89 40.85
CA TYR A 553 2.66 -9.55 41.45
C TYR A 553 1.29 -9.22 42.05
N ASN A 554 1.27 -8.44 43.11
CA ASN A 554 0.06 -7.81 43.65
C ASN A 554 0.43 -6.46 44.28
N GLY A 555 -0.07 -5.35 43.72
CA GLY A 555 0.26 -4.04 44.25
C GLY A 555 -0.27 -2.87 43.41
N LYS A 556 0.09 -1.67 43.83
CA LYS A 556 -0.19 -0.43 43.10
C LYS A 556 1.04 -0.03 42.30
N TRP A 557 0.86 0.42 41.07
CA TRP A 557 1.91 1.07 40.30
C TRP A 557 1.40 2.33 39.61
N THR A 558 2.30 3.29 39.43
CA THR A 558 2.04 4.55 38.72
C THR A 558 2.14 4.36 37.21
N GLN A 559 1.48 5.23 36.43
CA GLN A 559 1.56 5.24 34.97
C GLN A 559 3.01 5.12 34.45
N GLY A 560 3.20 4.41 33.35
CA GLY A 560 4.49 4.09 32.75
C GLY A 560 4.69 2.60 32.49
N THR A 561 5.94 2.21 32.26
CA THR A 561 6.34 0.83 31.99
C THR A 561 6.86 0.16 33.27
N GLN A 562 6.37 -1.05 33.55
CA GLN A 562 6.80 -1.90 34.66
C GLN A 562 7.28 -3.25 34.16
N GLU A 563 8.32 -3.79 34.79
CA GLU A 563 8.89 -5.09 34.46
C GLU A 563 8.74 -6.04 35.65
N PHE A 564 8.24 -7.24 35.37
CA PHE A 564 8.08 -8.33 36.31
C PHE A 564 8.80 -9.57 35.77
N SER A 565 9.22 -10.47 36.66
CA SER A 565 9.82 -11.73 36.25
C SER A 565 9.32 -12.87 37.12
N PHE A 566 9.23 -14.06 36.53
CA PHE A 566 8.95 -15.29 37.25
C PHE A 566 9.81 -16.45 36.74
N SER A 567 10.05 -17.43 37.62
CA SER A 567 10.81 -18.63 37.27
C SER A 567 9.89 -19.72 36.72
N ARG A 568 10.32 -20.41 35.66
CA ARG A 568 9.64 -21.60 35.13
C ARG A 568 10.00 -22.89 35.86
N ASN A 569 10.90 -22.85 36.85
CA ASN A 569 11.31 -24.03 37.60
C ASN A 569 10.13 -24.65 38.34
N GLY A 570 9.89 -25.95 38.10
CA GLY A 570 8.78 -26.69 38.71
C GLY A 570 7.44 -26.58 37.98
N LEU A 571 7.38 -25.88 36.84
CA LEU A 571 6.21 -25.87 35.97
C LEU A 571 6.36 -26.94 34.88
N SER A 572 5.29 -27.66 34.57
CA SER A 572 5.29 -28.62 33.47
C SER A 572 5.26 -27.89 32.13
N SER A 573 5.92 -28.49 31.12
CA SER A 573 5.86 -28.01 29.74
C SER A 573 4.40 -27.99 29.24
N GLY A 574 3.99 -26.90 28.58
CA GLY A 574 2.62 -26.73 28.13
C GLY A 574 2.14 -25.28 28.03
N MET A 575 0.86 -25.11 27.71
CA MET A 575 0.22 -23.81 27.56
C MET A 575 -0.30 -23.29 28.91
N TYR A 576 0.01 -22.03 29.20
CA TYR A 576 -0.48 -21.27 30.35
C TYR A 576 -1.01 -19.92 29.89
N LEU A 577 -1.68 -19.23 30.81
CA LEU A 577 -2.16 -17.87 30.61
C LEU A 577 -1.56 -16.96 31.68
N ILE A 578 -0.97 -15.85 31.27
CA ILE A 578 -0.64 -14.74 32.16
C ILE A 578 -1.90 -13.91 32.30
N LYS A 579 -2.48 -13.89 33.50
CA LYS A 579 -3.68 -13.13 33.83
C LYS A 579 -3.29 -11.91 34.65
N THR A 580 -3.53 -10.73 34.09
CA THR A 580 -3.32 -9.44 34.77
C THR A 580 -4.68 -8.83 35.08
N GLU A 581 -5.08 -8.87 36.34
CA GLU A 581 -6.32 -8.27 36.84
C GLU A 581 -6.01 -6.90 37.42
N THR A 582 -6.73 -5.88 37.00
CA THR A 582 -6.54 -4.50 37.48
C THR A 582 -7.85 -3.92 37.98
N ASN A 583 -7.78 -2.81 38.72
CA ASN A 583 -8.96 -2.01 39.06
C ASN A 583 -9.66 -1.37 37.83
N ARG A 584 -9.14 -1.56 36.62
CA ARG A 584 -9.70 -1.06 35.36
C ARG A 584 -10.07 -2.17 34.35
N GLY A 585 -9.88 -3.44 34.69
CA GLY A 585 -10.14 -4.57 33.80
C GLY A 585 -9.07 -5.66 33.89
N THR A 586 -9.23 -6.72 33.10
CA THR A 586 -8.33 -7.87 33.05
C THR A 586 -7.67 -7.98 31.67
N LEU A 587 -6.40 -8.36 31.60
CA LEU A 587 -5.72 -8.73 30.35
C LEU A 587 -5.23 -10.17 30.48
N VAL A 588 -5.40 -10.96 29.43
CA VAL A 588 -4.94 -12.35 29.37
C VAL A 588 -3.99 -12.52 28.19
N SER A 589 -2.77 -12.98 28.45
CA SER A 589 -1.79 -13.32 27.42
C SER A 589 -1.49 -14.82 27.45
N LYS A 590 -1.48 -15.46 26.28
CA LYS A 590 -1.14 -16.88 26.15
C LYS A 590 0.37 -17.04 26.17
N ILE A 591 0.88 -17.99 26.95
CA ILE A 591 2.30 -18.34 26.97
C ILE A 591 2.49 -19.85 26.86
N PHE A 592 3.47 -20.26 26.07
CA PHE A 592 3.90 -21.65 25.98
C PHE A 592 5.22 -21.82 26.73
N LEU A 593 5.23 -22.68 27.75
CA LEU A 593 6.43 -23.02 28.50
C LEU A 593 7.02 -24.30 27.91
N ASN A 594 8.23 -24.19 27.32
CA ASN A 594 9.00 -25.34 26.84
C ASN A 594 9.69 -26.05 27.99
#